data_AF-A0A934LLF5-F1
#
_entry.id   AF-A0A934LLF5-F1
#
_cell.length_a   1.000
_cell.length_b   1.000
_cell.length_c   1.000
_cell.angle_alpha   90.00
_cell.angle_beta   90.00
_cell.angle_gamma   90.00
#
_symmetry.space_group_name_H-M   'P 1'
#
loop_
_entity.id
_entity.type
_entity.pdbx_description
1 polymer ?
#
loop_
_entity_poly.entity_id
_entity_poly.type
_entity_poly.pdbx_seq_one_letter_code
_entity_poly.pdbx_strand_id
1 'polypeptide(L)'
;MNYYVAIEGVIGVGKTTLARYLQQALNASLLIEVFEENPFLARFYQDRARYAFQTQVFFLLSRYHQQRRLHQLPRPLVSDYIFAKDHLFAQLNLADDELATYESVYEALAENIPQPDLVVFLRADTSVLMSRIAARDRSYERNMDPHYIDGLRVAYDRFFTEYTAAPVLTIDTNHIDVVQDEGQRAEVIATIRGALGTGPRQAVLPGLVEETPVLADVVKSTSSGPTDLDVHMTARRLGDFQRFHRALDKAKNFNPDLFLNFVLLQEEIGEMARAVVKHWKTGQQEHEPLPSDQLRSEMADVLAYLLKIANYTGVDLEAAYLEKMAINQQRIWDSSALE
;
A
#
# COMPACT_ATOMS: atom_id res chain seq x y z
N MET A 1 12.12 20.65 0.05
CA MET A 1 12.68 20.35 -1.29
C MET A 1 11.57 19.75 -2.13
N ASN A 2 11.47 20.14 -3.40
CA ASN A 2 10.42 19.68 -4.33
C ASN A 2 10.97 18.53 -5.18
N TYR A 3 10.75 17.28 -4.76
CA TYR A 3 11.16 16.10 -5.54
C TYR A 3 9.96 15.36 -6.10
N TYR A 4 10.15 14.74 -7.26
CA TYR A 4 9.31 13.74 -7.87
C TYR A 4 10.11 12.46 -8.04
N VAL A 5 9.79 11.44 -7.24
CA VAL A 5 10.42 10.12 -7.36
C VAL A 5 9.41 9.16 -7.96
N ALA A 6 9.84 8.36 -8.93
CA ALA A 6 9.06 7.24 -9.43
C ALA A 6 9.77 5.92 -9.13
N ILE A 7 9.02 4.90 -8.73
CA ILE A 7 9.55 3.57 -8.46
C ILE A 7 9.08 2.64 -9.56
N GLU A 8 10.01 1.91 -10.17
CA GLU A 8 9.75 1.07 -11.33
C GLU A 8 10.29 -0.34 -11.18
N GLY A 9 9.77 -1.25 -11.99
CA GLY A 9 10.20 -2.63 -12.05
C GLY A 9 9.06 -3.63 -12.26
N VAL A 10 9.44 -4.89 -12.40
CA VAL A 10 8.53 -5.97 -12.80
C VAL A 10 7.41 -6.18 -11.77
N ILE A 11 6.31 -6.80 -12.20
CA ILE A 11 5.22 -7.24 -11.33
C ILE A 11 5.81 -8.12 -10.21
N GLY A 12 5.43 -7.85 -8.95
CA GLY A 12 5.93 -8.59 -7.80
C GLY A 12 7.23 -8.07 -7.17
N VAL A 13 7.87 -7.04 -7.74
CA VAL A 13 9.16 -6.55 -7.20
C VAL A 13 9.06 -5.71 -5.92
N GLY A 14 7.85 -5.23 -5.56
CA GLY A 14 7.63 -4.44 -4.32
C GLY A 14 7.50 -2.93 -4.50
N LYS A 15 7.16 -2.44 -5.71
CA LYS A 15 7.02 -1.00 -6.02
C LYS A 15 6.11 -0.24 -5.06
N THR A 16 4.83 -0.63 -4.98
CA THR A 16 3.81 0.04 -4.15
C THR A 16 4.19 0.02 -2.67
N THR A 17 4.79 -1.07 -2.19
CA THR A 17 5.30 -1.20 -0.83
C THR A 17 6.39 -0.17 -0.55
N LEU A 18 7.43 -0.11 -1.40
CA LEU A 18 8.51 0.87 -1.23
C LEU A 18 7.99 2.30 -1.38
N ALA A 19 7.03 2.54 -2.27
CA ALA A 19 6.43 3.85 -2.48
C ALA A 19 5.75 4.39 -1.22
N ARG A 20 5.02 3.53 -0.49
CA ARG A 20 4.38 3.88 0.79
C ARG A 20 5.40 4.16 1.90
N TYR A 21 6.46 3.36 2.01
CA TYR A 21 7.52 3.63 2.97
C TYR A 21 8.27 4.92 2.66
N LEU A 22 8.57 5.17 1.38
CA LEU A 22 9.24 6.39 0.94
C LEU A 22 8.34 7.62 1.14
N GLN A 23 7.03 7.49 0.91
CA GLN A 23 6.05 8.53 1.20
C GLN A 23 6.15 8.99 2.66
N GLN A 24 6.10 8.05 3.60
CA GLN A 24 6.20 8.34 5.03
C GLN A 24 7.55 8.98 5.38
N ALA A 25 8.65 8.42 4.84
CA ALA A 25 9.98 8.92 5.12
C ALA A 25 10.25 10.32 4.55
N LEU A 26 9.64 10.69 3.43
CA LEU A 26 9.83 11.98 2.78
C LEU A 26 8.72 13.00 3.09
N ASN A 27 7.70 12.60 3.85
CA ASN A 27 6.46 13.36 4.00
C ASN A 27 5.90 13.82 2.64
N ALA A 28 5.85 12.88 1.70
CA ALA A 28 5.49 13.13 0.31
C ALA A 28 4.02 12.83 0.04
N SER A 29 3.47 13.44 -1.01
CA SER A 29 2.27 12.92 -1.66
C SER A 29 2.57 11.57 -2.30
N LEU A 30 1.52 10.76 -2.52
CA LEU A 30 1.62 9.45 -3.14
C LEU A 30 0.71 9.36 -4.38
N LEU A 31 1.25 8.88 -5.49
CA LEU A 31 0.51 8.50 -6.68
C LEU A 31 0.68 7.00 -6.92
N ILE A 32 -0.40 6.23 -6.82
CA ILE A 32 -0.41 4.78 -7.07
C ILE A 32 -1.15 4.49 -8.37
N GLU A 33 -0.63 3.55 -9.16
CA GLU A 33 -1.31 3.03 -10.33
C GLU A 33 -2.66 2.40 -9.99
N VAL A 34 -3.68 2.76 -10.77
CA VAL A 34 -5.02 2.17 -10.68
C VAL A 34 -5.16 1.05 -11.71
N PHE A 35 -4.88 -0.19 -11.30
CA PHE A 35 -5.01 -1.38 -12.17
C PHE A 35 -6.30 -2.17 -11.93
N GLU A 36 -6.91 -2.06 -10.75
CA GLU A 36 -8.10 -2.84 -10.36
C GLU A 36 -9.37 -2.44 -11.12
N GLU A 37 -9.40 -1.20 -11.64
CA GLU A 37 -10.52 -0.68 -12.44
C GLU A 37 -10.49 -1.17 -13.89
N ASN A 38 -9.42 -1.82 -14.34
CA ASN A 38 -9.30 -2.27 -15.73
C ASN A 38 -10.20 -3.49 -15.99
N PRO A 39 -11.29 -3.34 -16.79
CA PRO A 39 -12.26 -4.41 -16.99
C PRO A 39 -11.72 -5.56 -17.84
N PHE A 40 -10.58 -5.35 -18.52
CA PHE A 40 -9.96 -6.34 -19.41
C PHE A 40 -8.84 -7.13 -18.72
N LEU A 41 -8.30 -6.65 -17.60
CA LEU A 41 -7.09 -7.20 -16.98
C LEU A 41 -7.23 -8.67 -16.60
N ALA A 42 -8.35 -9.07 -16.01
CA ALA A 42 -8.60 -10.47 -15.67
C ALA A 42 -8.65 -11.38 -16.91
N ARG A 43 -9.23 -10.88 -18.01
CA ARG A 43 -9.33 -11.64 -19.28
C ARG A 43 -8.02 -11.65 -20.04
N PHE A 44 -7.22 -10.60 -19.93
CA PHE A 44 -5.86 -10.56 -20.46
C PHE A 44 -4.99 -11.70 -19.91
N TYR A 45 -5.06 -11.98 -18.62
CA TYR A 45 -4.32 -13.12 -18.06
C TYR A 45 -4.85 -14.49 -18.49
N GLN A 46 -6.07 -14.57 -19.04
CA GLN A 46 -6.65 -15.79 -19.59
C GLN A 46 -6.33 -15.97 -21.09
N ASP A 47 -6.33 -14.87 -21.85
CA ASP A 47 -6.10 -14.84 -23.29
C ASP A 47 -5.45 -13.50 -23.69
N ARG A 48 -4.11 -13.47 -23.65
CA ARG A 48 -3.35 -12.24 -23.92
C ARG A 48 -3.55 -11.76 -25.35
N ALA A 49 -3.51 -12.67 -26.33
CA ALA A 49 -3.62 -12.32 -27.75
C ALA A 49 -4.93 -11.58 -28.06
N ARG A 50 -6.02 -11.93 -27.37
CA ARG A 50 -7.32 -11.31 -27.61
C ARG A 50 -7.56 -10.01 -26.85
N TYR A 51 -6.97 -9.86 -25.67
CA TYR A 51 -7.31 -8.78 -24.73
C TYR A 51 -6.15 -7.80 -24.48
N ALA A 52 -4.97 -8.02 -25.04
CA ALA A 52 -3.80 -7.15 -24.84
C ALA A 52 -4.09 -5.71 -25.24
N PHE A 53 -4.61 -5.48 -26.45
CA PHE A 53 -4.82 -4.13 -26.97
C PHE A 53 -5.75 -3.30 -26.07
N GLN A 54 -6.93 -3.82 -25.73
CA GLN A 54 -7.89 -3.12 -24.88
C GLN A 54 -7.34 -2.89 -23.47
N THR A 55 -6.56 -3.84 -22.95
CA THR A 55 -5.91 -3.72 -21.65
C THR A 55 -4.87 -2.60 -21.65
N GLN A 56 -4.03 -2.52 -22.69
CA GLN A 56 -3.00 -1.47 -22.79
C GLN A 56 -3.60 -0.09 -23.03
N VAL A 57 -4.58 0.05 -23.93
CA VAL A 57 -5.25 1.34 -24.16
C VAL A 57 -5.92 1.85 -22.88
N PHE A 58 -6.53 0.97 -22.08
CA PHE A 58 -7.08 1.36 -20.78
C PHE A 58 -5.99 1.89 -19.84
N PHE A 59 -4.87 1.16 -19.71
CA PHE A 59 -3.75 1.60 -18.87
C PHE A 59 -3.18 2.94 -19.34
N LEU A 60 -2.97 3.11 -20.65
CA LEU A 60 -2.49 4.34 -21.26
C LEU A 60 -3.35 5.55 -20.85
N LEU A 61 -4.67 5.44 -21.04
CA LEU A 61 -5.61 6.51 -20.75
C LEU A 61 -5.72 6.79 -19.25
N SER A 62 -5.81 5.74 -18.42
CA SER A 62 -5.85 5.86 -16.95
C SER A 62 -4.61 6.60 -16.43
N ARG A 63 -3.42 6.17 -16.87
CA ARG A 63 -2.15 6.79 -16.48
C ARG A 63 -2.04 8.21 -17.01
N TYR A 64 -2.50 8.50 -18.23
CA TYR A 64 -2.54 9.86 -18.76
C TYR A 64 -3.40 10.77 -17.88
N HIS A 65 -4.62 10.35 -17.51
CA HIS A 65 -5.50 11.13 -16.64
C HIS A 65 -4.90 11.36 -15.24
N GLN A 66 -4.25 10.36 -14.66
CA GLN A 66 -3.52 10.50 -13.40
C GLN A 66 -2.32 11.45 -13.52
N GLN A 67 -1.46 11.25 -14.52
CA GLN A 67 -0.22 12.01 -14.73
C GLN A 67 -0.49 13.47 -15.11
N ARG A 68 -1.56 13.74 -15.87
CA ARG A 68 -1.97 15.11 -16.19
C ARG A 68 -2.27 15.93 -14.93
N ARG A 69 -2.66 15.30 -13.82
CA ARG A 69 -2.96 15.98 -12.55
C ARG A 69 -1.75 16.11 -11.61
N LEU A 70 -0.57 15.64 -12.01
CA LEU A 70 0.65 15.68 -11.20
C LEU A 70 1.00 17.08 -10.70
N HIS A 71 0.82 18.10 -11.54
CA HIS A 71 1.12 19.50 -11.19
C HIS A 71 0.22 20.04 -10.06
N GLN A 72 -0.91 19.37 -9.77
CA GLN A 72 -1.84 19.73 -8.70
C GLN A 72 -1.49 19.05 -7.38
N LEU A 73 -0.61 18.05 -7.40
CA LEU A 73 -0.23 17.31 -6.20
C LEU A 73 0.87 18.07 -5.44
N PRO A 74 0.77 18.15 -4.10
CA PRO A 74 1.85 18.71 -3.29
C PRO A 74 3.15 17.95 -3.49
N ARG A 75 4.26 18.68 -3.46
CA ARG A 75 5.61 18.11 -3.49
C ARG A 75 6.18 18.07 -2.06
N PRO A 76 7.07 17.11 -1.72
CA PRO A 76 7.59 16.04 -2.59
C PRO A 76 6.51 15.02 -2.97
N LEU A 77 6.71 14.29 -4.06
CA LEU A 77 5.78 13.29 -4.58
C LEU A 77 6.54 11.99 -4.85
N VAL A 78 5.92 10.88 -4.47
CA VAL A 78 6.35 9.53 -4.85
C VAL A 78 5.28 8.90 -5.73
N SER A 79 5.69 8.30 -6.84
CA SER A 79 4.86 7.47 -7.71
C SER A 79 5.38 6.04 -7.72
N ASP A 80 4.50 5.05 -7.84
CA ASP A 80 4.91 3.64 -8.05
C ASP A 80 4.97 3.24 -9.53
N TYR A 81 4.96 4.25 -10.42
CA TYR A 81 5.15 4.08 -11.85
C TYR A 81 5.60 5.36 -12.58
N ILE A 82 6.15 5.20 -13.78
CA ILE A 82 6.35 6.21 -14.82
C ILE A 82 5.41 5.94 -16.00
N PHE A 83 5.06 6.99 -16.73
CA PHE A 83 4.21 6.87 -17.92
C PHE A 83 4.83 5.97 -19.00
N ALA A 84 6.15 6.06 -19.19
CA ALA A 84 6.88 5.31 -20.20
C ALA A 84 6.83 3.78 -20.04
N LYS A 85 6.45 3.27 -18.87
CA LYS A 85 6.30 1.83 -18.68
C LYS A 85 5.21 1.24 -19.57
N ASP A 86 4.17 2.01 -19.93
CA ASP A 86 3.07 1.47 -20.73
C ASP A 86 3.57 0.99 -22.09
N HIS A 87 4.49 1.76 -22.68
CA HIS A 87 5.12 1.43 -23.95
C HIS A 87 5.91 0.12 -23.87
N LEU A 88 6.62 -0.14 -22.76
CA LEU A 88 7.30 -1.42 -22.52
C LEU A 88 6.32 -2.59 -22.53
N PHE A 89 5.18 -2.45 -21.83
CA PHE A 89 4.16 -3.49 -21.81
C PHE A 89 3.51 -3.67 -23.18
N ALA A 90 3.24 -2.58 -23.91
CA ALA A 90 2.68 -2.66 -25.26
C ALA A 90 3.60 -3.41 -26.23
N GLN A 91 4.90 -3.10 -26.25
CA GLN A 91 5.88 -3.79 -27.11
C GLN A 91 6.00 -5.29 -26.83
N LEU A 92 5.70 -5.74 -25.61
CA LEU A 92 5.73 -7.15 -25.26
C LEU A 92 4.43 -7.89 -25.63
N ASN A 93 3.30 -7.19 -25.64
CA ASN A 93 1.97 -7.83 -25.71
C ASN A 93 1.21 -7.55 -27.02
N LEU A 94 1.63 -6.55 -27.81
CA LEU A 94 0.98 -6.15 -29.06
C LEU A 94 1.89 -6.43 -30.26
N ALA A 95 1.28 -6.64 -31.42
CA ALA A 95 1.98 -6.84 -32.69
C ALA A 95 1.28 -6.09 -33.83
N ASP A 96 1.98 -5.93 -34.95
CA ASP A 96 1.46 -5.42 -36.22
C ASP A 96 0.63 -4.12 -36.05
N ASP A 97 -0.59 -4.10 -36.60
CA ASP A 97 -1.49 -2.94 -36.60
C ASP A 97 -1.91 -2.51 -35.19
N GLU A 98 -1.99 -3.44 -34.22
CA GLU A 98 -2.34 -3.11 -32.83
C GLU A 98 -1.23 -2.31 -32.16
N LEU A 99 0.03 -2.71 -32.38
CA LEU A 99 1.18 -1.99 -31.85
C LEU A 99 1.31 -0.61 -32.52
N ALA A 100 1.20 -0.54 -33.85
CA ALA A 100 1.28 0.73 -34.58
C ALA A 100 0.18 1.72 -34.14
N THR A 101 -1.04 1.22 -33.93
CA THR A 101 -2.15 2.04 -33.43
C THR A 101 -1.89 2.53 -32.01
N TYR A 102 -1.42 1.64 -31.14
CA TYR A 102 -1.05 2.00 -29.76
C TYR A 102 0.04 3.08 -29.75
N GLU A 103 1.10 2.92 -30.55
CA GLU A 103 2.24 3.86 -30.60
C GLU A 103 1.78 5.26 -31.04
N SER A 104 0.91 5.35 -32.05
CA SER A 104 0.34 6.63 -32.47
C SER A 104 -0.42 7.35 -31.35
N VAL A 105 -1.18 6.62 -30.54
CA VAL A 105 -1.89 7.19 -29.38
C VAL A 105 -0.91 7.56 -28.27
N TYR A 106 0.08 6.71 -28.00
CA TYR A 106 1.09 6.94 -26.98
C TYR A 106 1.89 8.22 -27.26
N GLU A 107 2.37 8.41 -28.49
CA GLU A 107 3.10 9.60 -28.91
C GLU A 107 2.29 10.89 -28.69
N ALA A 108 1.01 10.87 -29.08
CA ALA A 108 0.12 12.01 -28.89
C ALA A 108 -0.12 12.38 -27.42
N LEU A 109 -0.04 11.41 -26.50
CA LEU A 109 -0.28 11.63 -25.07
C LEU A 109 1.00 11.90 -24.27
N ALA A 110 2.15 11.44 -24.74
CA ALA A 110 3.42 11.49 -24.01
C ALA A 110 4.05 12.89 -23.94
N GLU A 111 3.77 13.77 -24.91
CA GLU A 111 4.50 15.03 -25.13
C GLU A 111 4.54 15.98 -23.91
N ASN A 112 3.54 15.91 -23.02
CA ASN A 112 3.40 16.82 -21.88
C ASN A 112 3.39 16.11 -20.52
N ILE A 113 3.96 14.90 -20.44
CA ILE A 113 4.04 14.16 -19.20
C ILE A 113 5.27 14.59 -18.39
N PRO A 114 5.10 15.03 -17.12
CA PRO A 114 6.22 15.37 -16.26
C PRO A 114 7.14 14.18 -16.01
N GLN A 115 8.44 14.39 -16.17
CA GLN A 115 9.45 13.39 -15.83
C GLN A 115 9.79 13.44 -14.33
N PRO A 116 10.13 12.30 -13.72
CA PRO A 116 10.62 12.27 -12.34
C PRO A 116 12.04 12.85 -12.23
N ASP A 117 12.37 13.39 -11.05
CA ASP A 117 13.73 13.81 -10.70
C ASP A 117 14.64 12.59 -10.45
N LEU A 118 14.05 11.46 -10.08
CA LEU A 118 14.74 10.18 -9.89
C LEU A 118 13.78 9.01 -10.18
N VAL A 119 14.24 8.04 -10.96
CA VAL A 119 13.61 6.72 -11.07
C VAL A 119 14.36 5.73 -10.20
N VAL A 120 13.65 5.05 -9.28
CA VAL A 120 14.19 3.93 -8.51
C VAL A 120 13.77 2.64 -9.20
N PHE A 121 14.69 2.01 -9.93
CA PHE A 121 14.43 0.76 -10.64
C PHE A 121 14.75 -0.44 -9.74
N LEU A 122 13.70 -1.16 -9.33
CA LEU A 122 13.82 -2.37 -8.53
C LEU A 122 14.01 -3.59 -9.42
N ARG A 123 15.03 -4.39 -9.12
CA ARG A 123 15.34 -5.66 -9.78
C ARG A 123 15.16 -6.82 -8.82
N ALA A 124 14.76 -7.96 -9.37
CA ALA A 124 14.75 -9.25 -8.68
C ALA A 124 14.72 -10.36 -9.73
N ASP A 125 15.17 -11.54 -9.33
CA ASP A 125 15.16 -12.74 -10.14
C ASP A 125 13.71 -13.22 -10.33
N THR A 126 13.45 -13.86 -11.47
CA THR A 126 12.12 -14.37 -11.83
C THR A 126 11.54 -15.28 -10.74
N SER A 127 12.36 -16.11 -10.09
CA SER A 127 11.93 -16.96 -8.97
C SER A 127 11.42 -16.16 -7.76
N VAL A 128 12.11 -15.08 -7.40
CA VAL A 128 11.71 -14.17 -6.30
C VAL A 128 10.43 -13.42 -6.66
N LEU A 129 10.34 -12.92 -7.89
CA LEU A 129 9.13 -12.25 -8.39
C LEU A 129 7.91 -13.17 -8.35
N MET A 130 8.05 -14.41 -8.83
CA MET A 130 6.98 -15.40 -8.82
C MET A 130 6.54 -15.76 -7.40
N SER A 131 7.48 -15.93 -6.46
CA SER A 131 7.17 -16.15 -5.05
C SER A 131 6.35 -15.00 -4.46
N ARG A 132 6.74 -13.76 -4.72
CA ARG A 132 6.03 -12.54 -4.27
C ARG A 132 4.67 -12.35 -4.96
N ILE A 133 4.52 -12.79 -6.20
CA ILE A 133 3.22 -12.81 -6.91
C ILE A 133 2.28 -13.80 -6.23
N ALA A 134 2.74 -15.03 -5.97
CA ALA A 134 1.94 -16.06 -5.32
C ALA A 134 1.51 -15.64 -3.90
N ALA A 135 2.41 -15.04 -3.13
CA ALA A 135 2.11 -14.59 -1.76
C ALA A 135 1.03 -13.49 -1.66
N ARG A 136 0.83 -12.70 -2.72
CA ARG A 136 -0.17 -11.61 -2.77
C ARG A 136 -1.60 -12.09 -3.07
N ASP A 137 -1.77 -13.35 -3.46
CA ASP A 137 -3.04 -14.06 -3.71
C ASP A 137 -4.11 -13.28 -4.51
N ARG A 138 -3.69 -12.50 -5.51
CA ARG A 138 -4.64 -11.87 -6.45
C ARG A 138 -5.20 -12.92 -7.39
N SER A 139 -6.54 -13.04 -7.45
CA SER A 139 -7.22 -14.10 -8.20
C SER A 139 -6.81 -14.19 -9.67
N TYR A 140 -6.58 -13.05 -10.33
CA TYR A 140 -6.14 -12.97 -11.72
C TYR A 140 -4.62 -13.16 -11.91
N GLU A 141 -3.81 -13.16 -10.84
CA GLU A 141 -2.37 -13.44 -10.90
C GLU A 141 -2.03 -14.93 -10.59
N ARG A 142 -2.98 -15.75 -10.14
CA ARG A 142 -2.72 -17.13 -9.67
C ARG A 142 -2.07 -18.08 -10.68
N ASN A 143 -2.37 -17.88 -11.98
CA ASN A 143 -1.84 -18.69 -13.07
C ASN A 143 -0.81 -17.90 -13.92
N MET A 144 -0.09 -16.96 -13.29
CA MET A 144 0.93 -16.17 -13.98
C MET A 144 1.98 -17.08 -14.61
N ASP A 145 2.20 -16.91 -15.91
CA ASP A 145 3.25 -17.61 -16.64
C ASP A 145 4.65 -17.08 -16.23
N PRO A 146 5.55 -17.92 -15.68
CA PRO A 146 6.91 -17.50 -15.31
C PRO A 146 7.74 -17.00 -16.50
N HIS A 147 7.55 -17.56 -17.71
CA HIS A 147 8.29 -17.12 -18.90
C HIS A 147 7.91 -15.70 -19.30
N TYR A 148 6.65 -15.33 -19.11
CA TYR A 148 6.19 -13.97 -19.31
C TYR A 148 6.81 -12.98 -18.32
N ILE A 149 6.89 -13.35 -17.04
CA ILE A 149 7.54 -12.51 -16.02
C ILE A 149 9.04 -12.35 -16.34
N ASP A 150 9.70 -13.41 -16.79
CA ASP A 150 11.10 -13.30 -17.26
C ASP A 150 11.22 -12.41 -18.50
N GLY A 151 10.30 -12.52 -19.46
CA GLY A 151 10.24 -11.63 -20.63
C GLY A 151 10.08 -10.16 -20.23
N LEU A 152 9.21 -9.86 -19.26
CA LEU A 152 9.10 -8.52 -18.68
C LEU A 152 10.40 -8.07 -18.01
N ARG A 153 11.05 -8.94 -17.23
CA ARG A 153 12.34 -8.64 -16.57
C ARG A 153 13.40 -8.25 -17.59
N VAL A 154 13.56 -9.01 -18.67
CA VAL A 154 14.50 -8.70 -19.75
C VAL A 154 14.12 -7.39 -20.45
N ALA A 155 12.84 -7.15 -20.71
CA ALA A 155 12.37 -5.91 -21.32
C ALA A 155 12.67 -4.68 -20.44
N TYR A 156 12.47 -4.80 -19.13
CA TYR A 156 12.79 -3.75 -18.15
C TYR A 156 14.29 -3.47 -18.07
N ASP A 157 15.13 -4.50 -18.04
CA ASP A 157 16.58 -4.34 -18.04
C ASP A 157 17.07 -3.61 -19.30
N ARG A 158 16.53 -3.97 -20.48
CA ARG A 158 16.84 -3.29 -21.74
C ARG A 158 16.37 -1.84 -21.72
N PHE A 159 15.12 -1.61 -21.32
CA PHE A 159 14.52 -0.27 -21.25
C PHE A 159 15.35 0.68 -20.40
N PHE A 160 15.75 0.28 -19.19
CA PHE A 160 16.53 1.14 -18.30
C PHE A 160 18.01 1.25 -18.67
N THR A 161 18.53 0.38 -19.55
CA THR A 161 19.86 0.56 -20.15
C THR A 161 19.88 1.73 -21.14
N GLU A 162 18.77 1.94 -21.86
CA GLU A 162 18.63 2.97 -22.89
C GLU A 162 17.91 4.23 -22.38
N TYR A 163 17.33 4.17 -21.18
CA TYR A 163 16.54 5.24 -20.59
C TYR A 163 17.39 6.47 -20.23
N THR A 164 17.06 7.62 -20.81
CA THR A 164 17.81 8.88 -20.64
C THR A 164 16.95 10.04 -20.11
N ALA A 165 15.64 9.84 -19.92
CA ALA A 165 14.72 10.92 -19.56
C ALA A 165 14.85 11.39 -18.09
N ALA A 166 15.40 10.56 -17.21
CA ALA A 166 15.68 10.91 -15.82
C ALA A 166 16.82 10.04 -15.24
N PRO A 167 17.50 10.48 -14.16
CA PRO A 167 18.45 9.64 -13.42
C PRO A 167 17.80 8.35 -12.91
N VAL A 168 18.53 7.23 -12.99
CA VAL A 168 18.05 5.92 -12.54
C VAL A 168 18.94 5.40 -11.41
N LEU A 169 18.33 5.08 -10.27
CA LEU A 169 18.94 4.33 -9.17
C LEU A 169 18.41 2.90 -9.22
N THR A 170 19.29 1.96 -9.57
CA THR A 170 18.95 0.54 -9.60
C THR A 170 19.19 -0.10 -8.23
N ILE A 171 18.20 -0.83 -7.72
CA ILE A 171 18.28 -1.55 -6.44
C ILE A 171 17.92 -3.02 -6.68
N ASP A 172 18.84 -3.93 -6.37
CA ASP A 172 18.56 -5.36 -6.35
C ASP A 172 17.80 -5.71 -5.06
N THR A 173 16.66 -6.38 -5.20
CA THR A 173 15.77 -6.74 -4.09
C THR A 173 15.70 -8.24 -3.84
N ASN A 174 16.60 -9.05 -4.41
CA ASN A 174 16.61 -10.50 -4.21
C ASN A 174 16.78 -10.90 -2.74
N HIS A 175 17.60 -10.14 -2.01
CA HIS A 175 17.92 -10.39 -0.60
C HIS A 175 17.51 -9.24 0.33
N ILE A 176 16.65 -8.34 -0.17
CA ILE A 176 16.14 -7.20 0.58
C ILE A 176 14.67 -7.43 0.90
N ASP A 177 14.35 -7.46 2.19
CA ASP A 177 12.98 -7.48 2.72
C ASP A 177 12.65 -6.14 3.37
N VAL A 178 12.19 -5.19 2.57
CA VAL A 178 11.77 -3.87 3.08
C VAL A 178 10.50 -3.92 3.94
N VAL A 179 9.77 -5.04 3.96
CA VAL A 179 8.53 -5.19 4.74
C VAL A 179 8.88 -5.59 6.16
N GLN A 180 9.60 -6.70 6.31
CA GLN A 180 9.87 -7.32 7.62
C GLN A 180 11.16 -6.80 8.27
N ASP A 181 12.17 -6.39 7.48
CA ASP A 181 13.45 -5.90 8.00
C ASP A 181 13.51 -4.37 7.99
N GLU A 182 13.36 -3.78 9.18
CA GLU A 182 13.40 -2.32 9.34
C GLU A 182 14.77 -1.72 9.01
N GLY A 183 15.86 -2.46 9.25
CA GLY A 183 17.23 -2.03 9.00
C GLY A 183 17.50 -1.93 7.50
N GLN A 184 17.17 -2.98 6.76
CA GLN A 184 17.27 -2.99 5.30
C GLN A 184 16.35 -1.93 4.66
N ARG A 185 15.13 -1.77 5.18
CA ARG A 185 14.23 -0.69 4.75
C ARG A 185 14.88 0.68 4.96
N ALA A 186 15.48 0.93 6.12
CA ALA A 186 16.15 2.20 6.42
C ALA A 186 17.35 2.45 5.49
N GLU A 187 18.13 1.43 5.16
CA GLU A 187 19.26 1.52 4.24
C GLU A 187 18.81 1.86 2.80
N VAL A 188 17.76 1.21 2.30
CA VAL A 188 17.18 1.52 0.99
C VAL A 188 16.69 2.97 0.94
N ILE A 189 15.96 3.42 1.96
CA ILE A 189 15.48 4.81 2.05
C ILE A 189 16.66 5.80 2.13
N ALA A 190 17.71 5.48 2.90
CA ALA A 190 18.90 6.31 3.00
C ALA A 190 19.63 6.42 1.65
N THR A 191 19.70 5.32 0.90
CA THR A 191 20.30 5.27 -0.44
C THR A 191 19.53 6.16 -1.42
N ILE A 192 18.20 6.05 -1.44
CA ILE A 192 17.33 6.91 -2.26
C ILE A 192 17.49 8.39 -1.88
N ARG A 193 17.52 8.69 -0.58
CA ARG A 193 17.79 10.06 -0.09
C ARG A 193 19.16 10.56 -0.54
N GLY A 194 20.18 9.72 -0.48
CA GLY A 194 21.52 10.00 -0.99
C GLY A 194 21.50 10.37 -2.47
N ALA A 195 20.82 9.58 -3.30
CA ALA A 195 20.67 9.83 -4.73
C ALA A 195 19.90 11.14 -5.04
N LEU A 196 18.96 11.54 -4.19
CA LEU A 196 18.26 12.84 -4.28
C LEU A 196 19.11 14.03 -3.80
N GLY A 197 20.35 13.80 -3.36
CA GLY A 197 21.21 14.84 -2.76
C GLY A 197 20.79 15.24 -1.34
N THR A 198 20.01 14.40 -0.66
CA THR A 198 19.46 14.62 0.70
C THR A 198 20.07 13.70 1.77
N GLY A 199 21.17 13.02 1.47
CA GLY A 199 21.92 12.23 2.44
C GLY A 199 22.50 13.09 3.59
N PRO A 200 22.82 12.49 4.75
CA PRO A 200 23.47 13.22 5.83
C PRO A 200 24.79 13.79 5.30
N ARG A 201 24.90 15.13 5.24
CA ARG A 201 26.19 15.77 5.01
C ARG A 201 27.09 15.40 6.18
N GLN A 202 28.17 14.68 5.91
CA GLN A 202 29.24 14.54 6.88
C GLN A 202 29.73 15.95 7.22
N ALA A 203 29.55 16.39 8.46
CA ALA A 203 30.13 17.64 8.92
C ALA A 203 31.65 17.55 8.73
N VAL A 204 32.26 18.59 8.16
CA VAL A 204 33.72 18.73 8.11
C VAL A 204 34.25 18.55 9.54
N LEU A 205 35.15 17.60 9.76
CA LEU A 205 35.78 17.35 11.06
C LEU A 205 36.64 18.56 11.45
N PRO A 206 36.28 19.35 12.48
CA PRO A 206 37.16 20.40 12.98
C PRO A 206 37.99 19.79 14.12
N GLY A 207 39.21 19.38 13.79
CA GLY A 207 40.28 19.24 14.79
C GLY A 207 40.94 20.61 14.97
N LEU A 208 41.15 21.00 16.24
CA LEU A 208 41.80 22.23 16.75
C LEU A 208 40.86 23.43 16.92
N VAL A 209 40.24 23.59 18.10
CA VAL A 209 40.65 24.50 19.20
C VAL A 209 40.04 23.99 20.53
N GLU A 210 40.72 24.30 21.63
CA GLU A 210 40.82 23.72 22.97
C GLU A 210 39.60 23.72 23.94
N GLU A 211 39.57 22.64 24.76
CA GLU A 211 39.28 22.54 26.22
C GLU A 211 37.96 23.02 26.87
N THR A 212 37.08 22.03 27.18
CA THR A 212 36.44 21.61 28.48
C THR A 212 35.92 22.60 29.57
N PRO A 213 35.04 22.21 30.56
CA PRO A 213 34.06 21.10 30.67
C PRO A 213 32.73 21.34 31.51
N VAL A 214 31.91 20.27 31.64
CA VAL A 214 30.87 19.82 32.65
C VAL A 214 29.70 20.69 33.15
N LEU A 215 28.50 20.07 33.22
CA LEU A 215 27.85 19.68 34.49
C LEU A 215 26.71 18.65 34.28
N ALA A 216 26.61 17.71 35.22
CA ALA A 216 25.76 16.52 35.24
C ALA A 216 24.52 16.69 36.15
N ASP A 217 23.73 15.60 36.19
CA ASP A 217 22.79 15.14 37.23
C ASP A 217 21.30 15.19 36.85
N VAL A 218 20.68 14.06 36.48
CA VAL A 218 20.10 13.01 37.35
C VAL A 218 18.93 13.50 38.19
N VAL A 219 17.70 13.08 37.82
CA VAL A 219 16.63 12.76 38.78
C VAL A 219 15.87 11.51 38.32
N LYS A 220 15.87 10.48 39.17
CA LYS A 220 14.93 9.35 39.24
C LYS A 220 13.97 9.58 40.42
N SER A 221 12.68 9.32 40.22
CA SER A 221 11.70 8.71 41.18
C SER A 221 10.34 8.58 40.45
N THR A 222 9.66 7.43 40.28
CA THR A 222 8.90 6.53 41.20
C THR A 222 7.86 7.30 42.06
N SER A 223 6.56 6.98 42.19
CA SER A 223 5.78 5.72 42.11
C SER A 223 4.24 5.95 42.23
N SER A 224 3.43 5.01 41.70
CA SER A 224 2.10 4.48 42.18
C SER A 224 0.99 5.41 42.72
N GLY A 225 -0.20 5.53 42.09
CA GLY A 225 -1.46 4.77 42.34
C GLY A 225 -2.67 5.75 42.51
N PRO A 226 -3.97 5.37 42.36
CA PRO A 226 -4.54 4.05 42.67
C PRO A 226 -5.29 3.34 41.52
N THR A 227 -5.24 2.01 41.63
CA THR A 227 -6.21 1.01 41.19
C THR A 227 -7.63 1.28 41.73
N ASP A 228 -8.63 1.19 40.87
CA ASP A 228 -9.94 0.63 41.22
C ASP A 228 -10.45 -0.19 40.01
N LEU A 229 -10.35 -1.51 40.17
CA LEU A 229 -11.10 -2.53 39.44
C LEU A 229 -12.00 -3.18 40.49
N ASP A 230 -13.31 -2.89 40.48
CA ASP A 230 -14.39 -3.89 40.62
C ASP A 230 -15.79 -3.26 40.40
N VAL A 231 -16.39 -3.48 39.23
CA VAL A 231 -17.46 -4.47 38.93
C VAL A 231 -18.82 -4.16 39.60
N HIS A 232 -19.61 -3.33 38.91
CA HIS A 232 -20.99 -3.71 38.61
C HIS A 232 -21.07 -4.02 37.12
N MET A 233 -21.24 -5.30 36.76
CA MET A 233 -21.77 -5.68 35.45
C MET A 233 -23.12 -4.93 35.31
N THR A 234 -23.38 -4.16 34.26
CA THR A 234 -24.10 -4.67 33.08
C THR A 234 -24.34 -3.52 32.08
N ALA A 235 -23.33 -3.20 31.26
CA ALA A 235 -23.40 -2.60 29.91
C ALA A 235 -22.11 -1.80 29.66
N ARG A 236 -21.06 -2.44 29.15
CA ARG A 236 -19.99 -1.68 28.49
C ARG A 236 -20.58 -1.14 27.21
N ARG A 237 -20.73 0.17 27.14
CA ARG A 237 -21.33 0.87 26.01
C ARG A 237 -20.28 1.09 24.94
N LEU A 238 -20.70 1.12 23.67
CA LEU A 238 -19.77 1.30 22.56
C LEU A 238 -19.00 2.64 22.69
N GLY A 239 -19.66 3.66 23.25
CA GLY A 239 -19.05 4.93 23.61
C GLY A 239 -17.91 4.84 24.64
N ASP A 240 -17.87 3.82 25.51
CA ASP A 240 -16.77 3.63 26.47
C ASP A 240 -15.49 3.21 25.73
N PHE A 241 -15.62 2.32 24.75
CA PHE A 241 -14.51 1.89 23.90
C PHE A 241 -14.03 3.00 22.97
N GLN A 242 -14.94 3.83 22.44
CA GLN A 242 -14.55 5.03 21.68
C GLN A 242 -13.70 5.99 22.52
N ARG A 243 -14.06 6.24 23.80
CA ARG A 243 -13.27 7.08 24.70
C ARG A 243 -11.89 6.48 25.01
N PHE A 244 -11.82 5.17 25.24
CA PHE A 244 -10.56 4.45 25.45
C PHE A 244 -9.62 4.61 24.25
N HIS A 245 -10.09 4.36 23.03
CA HIS A 245 -9.26 4.48 21.83
C HIS A 245 -8.79 5.93 21.58
N ARG A 246 -9.63 6.92 21.86
CA ARG A 246 -9.24 8.34 21.76
C ARG A 246 -8.11 8.71 22.73
N ALA A 247 -8.17 8.18 23.96
CA ALA A 247 -7.11 8.39 24.94
C ALA A 247 -5.82 7.64 24.57
N LEU A 248 -5.94 6.41 24.08
CA LEU A 248 -4.82 5.58 23.64
C LEU A 248 -4.09 6.21 22.44
N ASP A 249 -4.82 6.67 21.44
CA ASP A 249 -4.25 7.29 20.23
C ASP A 249 -3.52 8.59 20.57
N LYS A 250 -4.07 9.39 21.49
CA LYS A 250 -3.42 10.60 22.02
C LYS A 250 -2.13 10.29 22.78
N ALA A 251 -2.10 9.21 23.56
CA ALA A 251 -0.92 8.84 24.36
C ALA A 251 0.20 8.21 23.52
N LYS A 252 -0.16 7.50 22.44
CA LYS A 252 0.78 6.79 21.57
C LYS A 252 1.14 7.55 20.28
N ASN A 253 0.58 8.76 20.10
CA ASN A 253 0.76 9.61 18.92
C ASN A 253 0.43 8.86 17.61
N PHE A 254 -0.67 8.12 17.61
CA PHE A 254 -1.15 7.39 16.43
C PHE A 254 -1.59 8.34 15.32
N ASN A 255 -1.44 7.90 14.07
CA ASN A 255 -1.79 8.70 12.90
C ASN A 255 -3.33 8.82 12.75
N PRO A 256 -3.90 10.04 12.74
CA PRO A 256 -5.33 10.27 12.56
C PRO A 256 -5.82 10.15 11.10
N ASP A 257 -4.96 9.73 10.18
CA ASP A 257 -5.31 9.56 8.76
C ASP A 257 -6.46 8.55 8.59
N LEU A 258 -7.61 9.05 8.15
CA LEU A 258 -8.84 8.28 7.95
C LEU A 258 -8.66 7.18 6.90
N PHE A 259 -7.92 7.45 5.83
CA PHE A 259 -7.71 6.51 4.74
C PHE A 259 -6.80 5.37 5.19
N LEU A 260 -5.76 5.66 5.96
CA LEU A 260 -4.89 4.63 6.54
C LEU A 260 -5.67 3.71 7.50
N ASN A 261 -6.48 4.29 8.39
CA ASN A 261 -7.31 3.49 9.30
C ASN A 261 -8.36 2.66 8.56
N PHE A 262 -8.87 3.14 7.41
CA PHE A 262 -9.77 2.36 6.55
C PHE A 262 -9.06 1.17 5.88
N VAL A 263 -7.82 1.35 5.42
CA VAL A 263 -7.03 0.24 4.85
C VAL A 263 -6.74 -0.83 5.91
N LEU A 264 -6.36 -0.43 7.12
CA LEU A 264 -6.13 -1.36 8.23
C LEU A 264 -7.43 -2.11 8.60
N LEU A 265 -8.58 -1.43 8.61
CA LEU A 265 -9.88 -2.08 8.77
C LEU A 265 -10.13 -3.16 7.70
N GLN A 266 -9.78 -2.92 6.43
CA GLN A 266 -9.94 -3.92 5.35
C GLN A 266 -9.05 -5.15 5.56
N GLU A 267 -7.84 -4.95 6.09
CA GLU A 267 -6.91 -6.02 6.43
C GLU A 267 -7.50 -6.93 7.52
N GLU A 268 -7.95 -6.35 8.63
CA GLU A 268 -8.57 -7.11 9.73
C GLU A 268 -9.85 -7.86 9.29
N ILE A 269 -10.65 -7.25 8.41
CA ILE A 269 -11.83 -7.92 7.83
C ILE A 269 -11.39 -9.15 7.00
N GLY A 270 -10.28 -9.05 6.28
CA GLY A 270 -9.69 -10.17 5.54
C GLY A 270 -9.19 -11.29 6.45
N GLU A 271 -8.56 -10.94 7.57
CA GLU A 271 -8.09 -11.91 8.57
C GLU A 271 -9.27 -12.64 9.23
N MET A 272 -10.31 -11.89 9.61
CA MET A 272 -11.57 -12.44 10.10
C MET A 272 -12.22 -13.39 9.08
N ALA A 273 -12.26 -13.01 7.80
CA ALA A 273 -12.81 -13.86 6.75
C ALA A 273 -12.01 -15.17 6.57
N ARG A 274 -10.68 -15.12 6.67
CA ARG A 274 -9.82 -16.32 6.66
C ARG A 274 -10.15 -17.24 7.82
N ALA A 275 -10.33 -16.71 9.03
CA ALA A 275 -10.70 -17.47 10.21
C ALA A 275 -12.06 -18.18 10.02
N VAL A 276 -13.04 -17.49 9.42
CA VAL A 276 -14.37 -18.06 9.10
C VAL A 276 -14.28 -19.15 8.02
N VAL A 277 -13.58 -18.90 6.91
CA VAL A 277 -13.44 -19.88 5.82
C VAL A 277 -12.70 -21.14 6.30
N LYS A 278 -11.69 -20.98 7.17
CA LYS A 278 -10.96 -22.09 7.78
C LYS A 278 -11.91 -23.00 8.56
N HIS A 279 -12.82 -22.42 9.35
CA HIS A 279 -13.82 -23.16 10.11
C HIS A 279 -14.83 -23.87 9.20
N TRP A 280 -15.29 -23.22 8.13
CA TRP A 280 -16.21 -23.81 7.16
C TRP A 280 -15.61 -25.01 6.42
N LYS A 281 -14.32 -24.94 6.06
CA LYS A 281 -13.60 -26.03 5.36
C LYS A 281 -13.32 -27.25 6.24
N THR A 282 -13.28 -27.11 7.56
CA THR A 282 -12.99 -28.22 8.49
C THR A 282 -14.17 -29.17 8.73
N GLY A 283 -15.32 -28.96 8.08
CA GLY A 283 -16.41 -29.94 8.06
C GLY A 283 -17.14 -30.16 9.39
N GLN A 284 -17.02 -29.23 10.35
CA GLN A 284 -17.85 -29.26 11.55
C GLN A 284 -19.26 -28.76 11.20
N GLN A 285 -20.23 -29.61 11.50
CA GLN A 285 -21.66 -29.47 11.17
C GLN A 285 -22.23 -28.14 11.66
N GLU A 286 -23.29 -27.68 10.97
CA GLU A 286 -24.03 -26.41 11.10
C GLU A 286 -24.48 -26.01 12.52
N HIS A 287 -24.18 -26.79 13.58
CA HIS A 287 -24.68 -26.61 14.95
C HIS A 287 -23.59 -26.63 16.04
N GLU A 288 -22.30 -26.74 15.71
CA GLU A 288 -21.23 -26.50 16.70
C GLU A 288 -20.95 -24.99 16.82
N PRO A 289 -20.94 -24.41 18.04
CA PRO A 289 -20.57 -23.01 18.22
C PRO A 289 -19.12 -22.82 17.79
N LEU A 290 -18.87 -21.92 16.82
CA LEU A 290 -17.54 -21.47 16.37
C LEU A 290 -16.58 -21.33 17.58
N PRO A 291 -15.62 -22.24 17.80
CA PRO A 291 -14.60 -22.04 18.81
C PRO A 291 -13.35 -21.52 18.12
N SER A 292 -12.93 -20.29 18.42
CA SER A 292 -11.66 -19.80 17.89
C SER A 292 -11.26 -18.51 18.60
N ASP A 293 -10.34 -18.60 19.56
CA ASP A 293 -9.66 -17.41 20.12
C ASP A 293 -9.10 -16.50 19.00
N GLN A 294 -8.77 -17.09 17.85
CA GLN A 294 -8.40 -16.36 16.65
C GLN A 294 -9.56 -15.51 16.11
N LEU A 295 -10.75 -16.07 15.85
CA LEU A 295 -11.91 -15.29 15.39
C LEU A 295 -12.29 -14.19 16.40
N ARG A 296 -12.17 -14.48 17.70
CA ARG A 296 -12.38 -13.50 18.76
C ARG A 296 -11.36 -12.34 18.69
N SER A 297 -10.11 -12.64 18.39
CA SER A 297 -9.05 -11.63 18.17
C SER A 297 -9.39 -10.78 16.95
N GLU A 298 -9.64 -11.41 15.80
CA GLU A 298 -9.91 -10.68 14.55
C GLU A 298 -11.14 -9.77 14.68
N MET A 299 -12.21 -10.25 15.34
CA MET A 299 -13.40 -9.44 15.61
C MET A 299 -13.10 -8.24 16.52
N ALA A 300 -12.18 -8.39 17.47
CA ALA A 300 -11.76 -7.30 18.34
C ALA A 300 -10.90 -6.28 17.58
N ASP A 301 -10.04 -6.73 16.66
CA ASP A 301 -9.18 -5.88 15.84
C ASP A 301 -10.00 -5.09 14.80
N VAL A 302 -10.96 -5.76 14.13
CA VAL A 302 -11.97 -5.10 13.28
C VAL A 302 -12.71 -4.02 14.06
N LEU A 303 -13.19 -4.34 15.27
CA LEU A 303 -13.89 -3.39 16.12
C LEU A 303 -12.99 -2.21 16.51
N ALA A 304 -11.72 -2.45 16.83
CA ALA A 304 -10.77 -1.41 17.19
C ALA A 304 -10.59 -0.38 16.07
N TYR A 305 -10.41 -0.82 14.82
CA TYR A 305 -10.28 0.11 13.69
C TYR A 305 -11.58 0.81 13.33
N LEU A 306 -12.72 0.14 13.48
CA LEU A 306 -14.02 0.78 13.30
C LEU A 306 -14.24 1.91 14.32
N LEU A 307 -13.87 1.67 15.59
CA LEU A 307 -13.94 2.68 16.66
C LEU A 307 -12.99 3.85 16.40
N LYS A 308 -11.79 3.59 15.87
CA LYS A 308 -10.83 4.64 15.46
C LYS A 308 -11.40 5.50 14.34
N ILE A 309 -11.93 4.89 13.29
CA ILE A 309 -12.58 5.60 12.16
C ILE A 309 -13.74 6.45 12.67
N ALA A 310 -14.61 5.90 13.53
CA ALA A 310 -15.72 6.64 14.13
C ALA A 310 -15.22 7.84 14.95
N ASN A 311 -14.15 7.68 15.72
CA ASN A 311 -13.53 8.79 16.46
C ASN A 311 -12.97 9.88 15.55
N TYR A 312 -12.27 9.54 14.48
CA TYR A 312 -11.67 10.51 13.56
C TYR A 312 -12.69 11.23 12.69
N THR A 313 -13.84 10.59 12.44
CA THR A 313 -14.97 11.19 11.70
C THR A 313 -15.96 11.93 12.61
N GLY A 314 -15.78 11.86 13.92
CA GLY A 314 -16.70 12.47 14.89
C GLY A 314 -18.03 11.73 15.03
N VAL A 315 -18.13 10.50 14.55
CA VAL A 315 -19.33 9.67 14.62
C VAL A 315 -19.43 9.03 16.01
N ASP A 316 -20.55 9.29 16.70
CA ASP A 316 -20.98 8.48 17.84
C ASP A 316 -21.54 7.16 17.31
N LEU A 317 -20.73 6.10 17.39
CA LEU A 317 -21.02 4.84 16.75
C LEU A 317 -22.20 4.12 17.44
N GLU A 318 -22.37 4.35 18.74
CA GLU A 318 -23.47 3.79 19.52
C GLU A 318 -24.81 4.43 19.12
N ALA A 319 -24.85 5.76 19.10
CA ALA A 319 -26.04 6.49 18.69
C ALA A 319 -26.43 6.16 17.24
N ALA A 320 -25.46 6.14 16.32
CA ALA A 320 -25.69 5.81 14.92
C ALA A 320 -26.24 4.37 14.74
N TYR A 321 -25.73 3.41 15.50
CA TYR A 321 -26.21 2.04 15.46
C TYR A 321 -27.65 1.92 15.99
N LEU A 322 -27.95 2.53 17.15
CA LEU A 322 -29.28 2.49 17.76
C LEU A 322 -30.34 3.14 16.86
N GLU A 323 -30.03 4.29 16.25
CA GLU A 323 -30.89 4.96 15.28
C GLU A 323 -31.17 4.06 14.07
N LYS A 324 -30.12 3.43 13.51
CA LYS A 324 -30.26 2.53 12.37
C LYS A 324 -31.10 1.29 12.69
N MET A 325 -30.93 0.71 13.87
CA MET A 325 -31.69 -0.49 14.29
C MET A 325 -33.17 -0.17 14.54
N ALA A 326 -33.48 1.01 15.10
CA ALA A 326 -34.87 1.46 15.25
C ALA A 326 -35.58 1.57 13.89
N ILE A 327 -34.88 2.05 12.85
CA ILE A 327 -35.39 2.08 11.48
C ILE A 327 -35.57 0.66 10.92
N ASN A 328 -34.60 -0.24 11.14
CA ASN A 328 -34.64 -1.60 10.59
C ASN A 328 -35.74 -2.47 11.21
N GLN A 329 -36.11 -2.24 12.47
CA GLN A 329 -37.23 -2.94 13.12
C GLN A 329 -38.59 -2.67 12.45
N GLN A 330 -38.70 -1.59 11.67
CA GLN A 330 -39.92 -1.22 10.95
C GLN A 330 -39.93 -1.73 9.51
N ARG A 331 -38.87 -2.40 9.05
CA ARG A 331 -38.75 -2.92 7.68
C ARG A 331 -39.26 -4.36 7.61
N ILE A 332 -40.19 -4.61 6.69
CA ILE A 332 -40.58 -5.97 6.30
C ILE A 332 -39.57 -6.43 5.24
N TRP A 333 -38.87 -7.52 5.52
CA TRP A 333 -37.90 -8.12 4.60
C TRP A 333 -38.60 -9.20 3.79
N ASP A 334 -38.70 -9.01 2.46
CA ASP A 334 -39.21 -10.05 1.55
C ASP A 334 -38.18 -11.17 1.40
N SER A 335 -38.54 -12.38 1.80
CA SER A 335 -37.67 -13.55 1.84
C SER A 335 -37.29 -14.11 0.48
N SER A 336 -37.74 -13.51 -0.63
CA SER A 336 -37.63 -14.07 -1.98
C SER A 336 -36.35 -13.70 -2.73
N ALA A 337 -35.40 -13.00 -2.10
CA ALA A 337 -34.17 -12.51 -2.74
C ALA A 337 -32.91 -13.34 -2.43
N LEU A 338 -33.05 -14.52 -1.82
CA LEU A 338 -31.93 -15.35 -1.35
C LEU A 338 -31.91 -16.78 -1.94
N GLU A 339 -32.61 -17.04 -3.05
CA GLU A 339 -32.44 -18.29 -3.83
C GLU A 339 -31.40 -18.14 -4.95
#